data_AF-A0A520ZIK0-F1
#
_entry.id   AF-A0A520ZIK0-F1
#
_cell.length_a   1.000
_cell.length_b   1.000
_cell.length_c   1.000
_cell.angle_alpha   90.00
_cell.angle_beta   90.00
_cell.angle_gamma   90.00
#
_symmetry.space_group_name_H-M   'P 1'
#
loop_
_entity.id
_entity.type
_entity.pdbx_description
1 polymer ?
#
loop_
_entity_poly.entity_id
_entity_poly.type
_entity_poly.pdbx_seq_one_letter_code
_entity_poly.pdbx_strand_id
1 'polypeptide(L)'
;LTARGMMEGLFDRDTAPGAMPEDLLQLDIPTLIVPGADGFHATSAARYFEECLKGSDYWDVPPDGQTGDTAPARVLDFLTSAGG
;
A
#
# COMPACT_ATOMS: atom_id res chain seq x y z
N LEU A 1 21.70 17.05 11.69
CA LEU A 1 20.53 16.22 12.00
C LEU A 1 19.78 16.90 13.14
N THR A 2 18.55 17.39 12.94
CA THR A 2 17.78 18.09 13.98
C THR A 2 17.11 17.06 14.90
N ALA A 3 16.93 17.40 16.18
CA ALA A 3 16.31 16.51 17.18
C ALA A 3 14.92 15.99 16.76
N ARG A 4 14.23 16.70 15.87
CA ARG A 4 12.94 16.28 15.28
C ARG A 4 13.08 15.02 14.42
N GLY A 5 14.08 14.93 13.55
CA GLY A 5 14.29 13.74 12.70
C GLY A 5 14.75 12.51 13.48
N MET A 6 15.37 12.70 14.65
CA MET A 6 15.67 11.60 15.58
C MET A 6 14.42 11.13 16.36
N MET A 7 13.50 12.04 16.69
CA MET A 7 12.26 11.71 17.40
C MET A 7 11.25 10.99 16.50
N GLU A 8 11.13 11.43 15.23
CA GLU A 8 10.35 10.73 14.22
C GLU A 8 10.91 9.31 14.06
N GLY A 9 12.20 9.10 13.76
CA GLY A 9 12.75 7.74 13.60
C GLY A 9 12.77 6.83 14.84
N LEU A 10 12.49 7.32 16.06
CA LEU A 10 12.54 6.52 17.30
C LEU A 10 11.15 6.01 17.74
N PHE A 11 10.07 6.67 17.34
CA PHE A 11 8.68 6.32 17.68
C PHE A 11 7.73 6.24 16.47
N ASP A 12 8.18 6.66 15.29
CA ASP A 12 7.53 6.41 14.00
C ASP A 12 8.07 5.04 13.55
N ARG A 13 7.32 3.95 13.56
CA ARG A 13 5.95 3.79 13.07
C ARG A 13 5.36 2.51 13.65
N ASP A 14 4.15 2.56 14.19
CA ASP A 14 3.29 1.36 14.30
C ASP A 14 2.78 0.87 12.92
N THR A 15 3.35 1.37 11.81
CA THR A 15 2.84 1.25 10.45
C THR A 15 3.92 1.18 9.36
N ALA A 16 3.52 1.11 8.09
CA ALA A 16 4.37 0.95 6.90
C ALA A 16 5.42 2.08 6.74
N PRO A 17 6.69 1.77 6.42
CA PRO A 17 7.70 2.79 6.15
C PRO A 17 7.44 3.52 4.83
N GLY A 18 7.84 4.79 4.73
CA GLY A 18 7.79 5.57 3.49
C GLY A 18 7.19 6.96 3.68
N ALA A 19 6.21 7.28 2.84
CA ALA A 19 5.46 8.54 2.88
C ALA A 19 4.68 8.69 4.20
N MET A 20 4.43 9.93 4.61
CA MET A 20 3.61 10.20 5.79
C MET A 20 2.12 9.98 5.47
N PRO A 21 1.29 9.58 6.44
CA PRO A 21 -0.15 9.41 6.20
C PRO A 21 -0.81 10.65 5.61
N GLU A 22 -0.38 11.85 6.01
CA GLU A 22 -0.91 13.11 5.49
C GLU A 22 -0.61 13.31 4.00
N ASP A 23 0.51 12.79 3.52
CA ASP A 23 0.86 12.80 2.09
C ASP A 23 0.01 11.79 1.32
N LEU A 24 -0.21 10.60 1.90
CA LEU A 24 -1.02 9.53 1.31
C LEU A 24 -2.49 9.95 1.19
N LEU A 25 -3.05 10.60 2.22
CA LEU A 25 -4.43 11.09 2.24
C LEU A 25 -4.71 12.18 1.20
N GLN A 26 -3.67 12.85 0.70
CA GLN A 26 -3.79 13.85 -0.37
C GLN A 26 -3.80 13.24 -1.77
N LEU A 27 -3.50 11.94 -1.91
CA LEU A 27 -3.50 11.28 -3.21
C LEU A 27 -4.92 11.06 -3.71
N ASP A 28 -5.18 11.53 -4.93
CA ASP A 28 -6.44 11.36 -5.66
C ASP A 28 -6.18 10.68 -7.01
N ILE A 29 -5.28 9.70 -7.00
CA ILE A 29 -4.95 8.89 -8.18
C ILE A 29 -5.43 7.45 -7.97
N PRO A 30 -5.89 6.77 -9.03
CA PRO A 30 -6.22 5.36 -8.95
C PRO A 30 -5.05 4.58 -8.37
N THR A 31 -5.32 3.78 -7.34
CA THR A 31 -4.29 3.00 -6.64
C THR A 31 -4.73 1.56 -6.46
N LEU A 32 -3.85 0.61 -6.76
CA LEU A 32 -4.03 -0.81 -6.50
C LEU A 32 -3.10 -1.24 -5.35
N ILE A 33 -3.65 -1.85 -4.32
CA ILE A 33 -2.91 -2.39 -3.18
C ILE A 33 -2.81 -3.91 -3.32
N VAL A 34 -1.57 -4.41 -3.34
CA VAL A 34 -1.26 -5.85 -3.40
C VAL A 34 -0.66 -6.26 -2.05
N PRO A 35 -1.35 -7.09 -1.25
CA PRO A 35 -0.90 -7.44 0.08
C PRO A 35 0.20 -8.49 0.08
N GLY A 36 1.18 -8.31 0.95
CA GLY A 36 2.12 -9.36 1.33
C GLY A 36 1.66 -10.14 2.57
N ALA A 37 2.47 -11.12 2.96
CA ALA A 37 2.31 -11.87 4.21
C ALA A 37 3.66 -12.36 4.77
N ASP A 38 4.73 -11.58 4.56
CA ASP A 38 6.08 -11.91 5.05
C ASP A 38 6.59 -10.88 6.07
N GLY A 39 7.79 -11.10 6.62
CA GLY A 39 8.37 -10.23 7.66
C GLY A 39 8.70 -8.81 7.21
N PHE A 40 8.69 -8.53 5.90
CA PHE A 40 8.93 -7.21 5.32
C PHE A 40 7.64 -6.57 4.77
N HIS A 41 6.65 -7.39 4.41
CA HIS A 41 5.39 -6.99 3.79
C HIS A 41 4.22 -7.56 4.60
N ALA A 42 4.00 -7.03 5.80
CA ALA A 42 2.89 -7.45 6.64
C ALA A 42 1.53 -7.07 6.01
N THR A 43 0.53 -7.92 6.18
CA THR A 43 -0.84 -7.64 5.73
C THR A 43 -1.42 -6.37 6.38
N SER A 44 -1.02 -6.06 7.62
CA SER A 44 -1.41 -4.82 8.30
C SER A 44 -0.90 -3.55 7.59
N ALA A 45 0.28 -3.60 6.98
CA ALA A 45 0.80 -2.48 6.19
C ALA A 45 -0.08 -2.21 4.96
N ALA A 46 -0.57 -3.27 4.31
CA ALA A 46 -1.50 -3.14 3.19
C ALA A 46 -2.86 -2.54 3.62
N ARG A 47 -3.38 -2.94 4.79
CA ARG A 47 -4.62 -2.36 5.36
C ARG A 47 -4.45 -0.90 5.76
N TYR A 48 -3.31 -0.54 6.32
CA TYR A 48 -2.98 0.86 6.58
C TYR A 48 -3.01 1.71 5.30
N PHE A 49 -2.45 1.21 4.19
CA PHE A 49 -2.53 1.91 2.91
C PHE A 49 -3.96 2.03 2.40
N GLU A 50 -4.79 1.00 2.55
CA GLU A 50 -6.22 1.05 2.16
C GLU A 50 -6.99 2.11 2.96
N GLU A 51 -6.67 2.28 4.24
CA GLU A 51 -7.26 3.32 5.09
C GLU A 51 -6.81 4.73 4.70
N CYS A 52 -5.58 4.90 4.23
CA CYS A 52 -5.03 6.20 3.85
C CYS A 52 -5.35 6.59 2.40
N LEU A 53 -5.43 5.63 1.48
CA LEU A 53 -5.56 5.87 0.04
C LEU A 53 -7.03 5.78 -0.36
N LYS A 54 -7.71 6.93 -0.33
CA LYS A 54 -9.13 7.01 -0.65
C LYS A 54 -9.42 6.42 -2.04
N GLY A 55 -10.36 5.47 -2.09
CA GLY A 55 -10.76 4.85 -3.35
C GLY A 55 -9.74 3.86 -3.91
N SER A 56 -8.75 3.46 -3.12
CA SER A 56 -7.84 2.37 -3.50
C SER A 56 -8.60 1.07 -3.70
N ASP A 57 -8.13 0.28 -4.65
CA ASP A 57 -8.59 -1.06 -4.91
C ASP A 57 -7.67 -2.06 -4.19
N TYR A 58 -8.22 -2.84 -3.27
CA TYR A 58 -7.47 -3.83 -2.49
C TYR A 58 -7.60 -5.21 -3.11
N TRP A 59 -6.48 -5.82 -3.52
CA TRP A 59 -6.51 -7.19 -4.03
C TRP A 59 -6.49 -8.20 -2.88
N ASP A 60 -7.67 -8.60 -2.42
CA ASP A 60 -7.87 -9.52 -1.27
C ASP A 60 -7.58 -10.99 -1.63
N VAL A 61 -6.34 -11.25 -2.06
CA VAL A 61 -5.81 -12.59 -2.36
C VAL A 61 -4.47 -12.74 -1.65
N PRO A 62 -4.27 -13.82 -0.87
CA PRO A 62 -2.98 -14.07 -0.20
C PRO A 62 -1.86 -14.29 -1.23
N PRO A 63 -0.57 -14.09 -0.86
CA PRO A 63 0.55 -14.21 -1.78
C PRO A 63 0.58 -15.50 -2.62
N ASP A 64 0.17 -16.64 -2.06
CA ASP A 64 0.11 -17.93 -2.78
C ASP A 64 -0.88 -17.91 -3.97
N GLY A 65 -1.88 -17.04 -3.94
CA GLY A 65 -2.84 -16.83 -5.02
C GLY A 65 -2.44 -15.74 -6.02
N GLN A 66 -1.32 -15.03 -5.78
CA GLN A 66 -0.78 -14.00 -6.65
C GLN A 66 0.22 -14.61 -7.64
N THR A 67 -0.27 -15.50 -8.49
CA THR A 67 0.54 -16.30 -9.42
C THR A 67 0.78 -15.55 -10.74
N GLY A 68 1.62 -16.13 -11.60
CA GLY A 68 1.80 -15.63 -12.97
C GLY A 68 0.52 -15.68 -13.83
N ASP A 69 -0.48 -16.46 -13.44
CA ASP A 69 -1.77 -16.54 -14.16
C ASP A 69 -2.79 -15.50 -13.66
N THR A 70 -2.71 -15.10 -12.37
CA THR A 70 -3.71 -14.21 -11.75
C THR A 70 -3.24 -12.76 -11.66
N ALA A 71 -1.96 -12.53 -11.34
CA ALA A 71 -1.44 -11.18 -11.13
C ALA A 71 -1.42 -10.31 -12.39
N PRO A 72 -1.00 -10.81 -13.58
CA PRO A 72 -1.01 -9.97 -14.78
C PRO A 72 -2.42 -9.55 -15.18
N ALA A 73 -3.39 -10.47 -15.14
CA ALA A 73 -4.78 -10.17 -15.45
C ALA A 73 -5.33 -9.08 -14.52
N ARG A 74 -5.11 -9.23 -13.21
CA ARG A 74 -5.54 -8.25 -12.21
C ARG A 74 -4.96 -6.86 -12.43
N VAL A 75 -3.67 -6.77 -12.75
CA VAL A 75 -2.99 -5.48 -13.02
C VAL A 75 -3.55 -4.85 -14.29
N LEU A 76 -3.76 -5.63 -15.36
CA LEU A 76 -4.32 -5.14 -16.62
C LEU A 76 -5.77 -4.66 -16.45
N ASP A 77 -6.59 -5.37 -15.69
CA ASP A 77 -7.96 -4.98 -15.37
C ASP A 77 -7.98 -3.63 -14.63
N PHE A 78 -7.11 -3.47 -13.62
CA PHE A 78 -6.95 -2.22 -12.90
C PHE A 78 -6.54 -1.08 -13.85
N LEU A 79 -5.48 -1.26 -14.65
CA LEU A 79 -5.00 -0.24 -15.59
C LEU A 79 -6.06 0.17 -16.62
N THR A 80 -6.84 -0.80 -17.10
CA THR A 80 -7.96 -0.55 -18.01
C THR A 80 -9.05 0.29 -17.35
N SER A 81 -9.37 0.00 -16.08
CA SER A 81 -10.36 0.77 -15.31
C SER A 81 -9.89 2.18 -14.96
N ALA A 82 -8.58 2.36 -14.72
CA ALA A 82 -7.97 3.63 -14.32
C ALA A 82 -7.69 4.59 -15.48
N GLY A 83 -7.54 4.07 -16.71
CA GLY A 83 -7.28 4.86 -17.92
C GLY A 83 -8.54 5.25 -18.72
N GLY A 84 -9.73 4.99 -18.17
CA GLY A 84 -11.03 5.32 -18.76
C GLY A 84 -11.48 6.76 -18.53
#